data_AF-A0AAD8RWP4-F1
#
_entry.id   AF-A0AAD8RWP4-F1
#
_cell.length_a   1.000
_cell.length_b   1.000
_cell.length_c   1.000
_cell.angle_alpha   90.00
_cell.angle_beta   90.00
_cell.angle_gamma   90.00
#
_symmetry.space_group_name_H-M   'P 1'
#
loop_
_entity.id
_entity.type
_entity.pdbx_description
1 polymer ?
#
loop_
_entity_poly.entity_id
_entity_poly.type
_entity_poly.pdbx_seq_one_letter_code
_entity_poly.pdbx_strand_id
1 'polypeptide(L)'
;MHVDHDLIQKIALLPPFSVLHIVLAAYGHVFGAVVSNLLATYTSIFSLKVVIWNFKRTQACPADCLCDESPNWKSQTIPMTSLEEIEIDGFEGTGHEVDFLKLLFRCATRMKRMTVRISHKLFPSDRGYKEMLSIFEANASVKCYVYRGSGWY
;
A
#
# COMPACT_ATOMS: atom_id res chain seq x y z
N MET A 1 12.74 -8.54 2.38
CA MET A 1 12.52 -7.14 2.79
C MET A 1 13.00 -7.00 4.22
N HIS A 2 14.21 -6.48 4.43
CA HIS A 2 14.75 -6.23 5.77
C HIS A 2 14.39 -4.79 6.12
N VAL A 3 13.26 -4.60 6.79
CA VAL A 3 12.94 -3.32 7.41
C VAL A 3 13.49 -3.42 8.81
N ASP A 4 14.53 -2.64 9.06
CA ASP A 4 15.20 -2.60 10.34
C ASP A 4 14.22 -2.06 11.41
N HIS A 5 14.11 -2.69 12.58
CA HIS A 5 13.34 -2.14 13.70
C HIS A 5 13.83 -0.73 14.08
N ASP A 6 15.10 -0.45 13.82
CA ASP A 6 15.73 0.86 13.93
C ASP A 6 15.08 1.91 13.01
N LEU A 7 14.52 1.51 11.85
CA LEU A 7 13.83 2.41 10.93
C LEU A 7 12.54 2.96 11.54
N ILE A 8 11.74 2.14 12.22
CA ILE A 8 10.49 2.58 12.86
C ILE A 8 10.80 3.59 13.97
N GLN A 9 11.84 3.33 14.78
CA GLN A 9 12.30 4.23 15.83
C GLN A 9 12.86 5.54 15.27
N LYS A 10 13.67 5.48 14.20
CA LYS A 10 14.24 6.66 13.55
C LYS A 10 13.19 7.55 12.90
N ILE A 11 12.16 6.96 12.27
CA ILE A 11 11.09 7.74 11.64
C ILE A 11 10.23 8.43 12.72
N ALA A 12 10.06 7.84 13.91
CA ALA A 12 9.26 8.43 14.98
C ALA A 12 9.85 9.76 15.52
N LEU A 13 11.14 10.01 15.25
CA LEU A 13 11.84 11.24 15.63
C LEU A 13 11.75 12.34 14.56
N LEU A 14 11.10 12.10 13.43
CA LEU A 14 10.99 13.09 12.36
C LEU A 14 10.03 14.22 12.74
N PRO A 15 10.29 15.46 12.28
CA PRO A 15 9.33 16.55 12.44
C PRO A 15 8.02 16.20 11.70
N PRO A 16 6.88 16.83 12.07
CA PRO A 16 5.62 16.59 11.39
C PRO A 16 5.76 16.80 9.87
N PHE A 17 5.34 15.80 9.10
CA PHE A 17 5.31 15.85 7.65
C PHE A 17 3.92 15.51 7.14
N SER A 18 3.55 16.12 6.02
CA SER A 18 2.23 15.91 5.41
C SER A 18 2.27 14.95 4.22
N VAL A 19 3.46 14.59 3.74
CA VAL A 19 3.64 13.71 2.58
C VAL A 19 4.56 12.56 2.96
N LEU A 20 4.11 11.33 2.73
CA LEU A 20 4.90 10.13 2.93
C LEU A 20 5.07 9.40 1.59
N HIS A 21 6.32 9.22 1.18
CA HIS A 21 6.67 8.46 -0.02
C HIS A 21 7.47 7.22 0.38
N ILE A 22 6.94 6.04 0.03
CA ILE A 22 7.52 4.74 0.37
C ILE A 22 7.85 4.01 -0.93
N VAL A 23 9.10 3.54 -1.05
CA VAL A 23 9.53 2.66 -2.14
C VAL A 23 9.79 1.27 -1.57
N LEU A 24 9.08 0.27 -2.07
CA LEU A 24 9.04 -1.09 -1.55
C LEU A 24 9.61 -2.06 -2.57
N ALA A 25 10.76 -2.63 -2.28
CA ALA A 25 11.23 -3.83 -2.98
C ALA A 25 10.61 -5.06 -2.31
N ALA A 26 9.42 -5.46 -2.78
CA ALA A 26 8.60 -6.46 -2.09
C ALA A 26 9.13 -7.89 -2.26
N TYR A 27 9.82 -8.22 -3.37
CA TYR A 27 10.33 -9.59 -3.63
C TYR A 27 9.28 -10.70 -3.37
N GLY A 28 8.00 -10.44 -3.70
CA GLY A 28 6.88 -11.34 -3.43
C GLY A 28 6.44 -11.45 -1.96
N HIS A 29 6.97 -10.62 -1.06
CA HIS A 29 6.51 -10.51 0.32
C HIS A 29 5.22 -9.70 0.43
N VAL A 30 4.39 -10.05 1.41
CA VAL A 30 3.27 -9.21 1.83
C VAL A 30 3.82 -7.95 2.51
N PHE A 31 3.53 -6.77 1.94
CA PHE A 31 3.97 -5.49 2.49
C PHE A 31 2.91 -4.77 3.31
N GLY A 32 1.64 -5.19 3.21
CA GLY A 32 0.52 -4.51 3.84
C GLY A 32 0.70 -4.32 5.34
N ALA A 33 1.22 -5.33 6.05
CA ALA A 33 1.56 -5.25 7.47
C ALA A 33 2.52 -4.09 7.79
N VAL A 34 3.62 -3.99 7.04
CA VAL A 34 4.66 -2.99 7.25
C VAL A 34 4.11 -1.59 7.01
N VAL A 35 3.43 -1.37 5.88
CA VAL A 35 2.89 -0.05 5.53
C VAL A 35 1.79 0.36 6.49
N SER A 36 0.95 -0.58 6.92
CA SER A 36 -0.11 -0.32 7.91
C SER A 36 0.45 0.16 9.25
N ASN A 37 1.50 -0.50 9.74
CA ASN A 37 2.17 -0.10 10.99
C ASN A 37 2.76 1.32 10.88
N LEU A 38 3.35 1.67 9.73
CA LEU A 38 3.83 3.03 9.48
C LEU A 38 2.67 4.04 9.50
N LEU A 39 1.58 3.75 8.79
CA LEU A 39 0.41 4.63 8.76
C LEU A 39 -0.29 4.79 10.12
N ALA A 40 -0.24 3.76 10.97
CA ALA A 40 -0.71 3.86 12.35
C ALA A 40 0.14 4.79 13.22
N THR A 41 1.42 4.98 12.85
CA THR A 41 2.34 5.88 13.55
C THR A 41 2.14 7.34 13.10
N TYR A 42 1.83 7.56 11.81
CA TYR A 42 1.75 8.90 11.21
C TYR A 42 0.33 9.23 10.74
N THR A 43 -0.55 9.48 11.70
CA THR A 43 -1.98 9.72 11.46
C THR A 43 -2.30 11.06 10.78
N SER A 44 -1.35 12.01 10.84
CA SER A 44 -1.47 13.37 10.29
C SER A 44 -1.03 13.51 8.83
N ILE A 45 -0.58 12.43 8.19
CA ILE A 45 -0.19 12.47 6.77
C ILE A 45 -1.40 12.84 5.92
N PHE A 46 -1.19 13.77 4.99
CA PHE A 46 -2.16 14.22 4.02
C PHE A 46 -2.07 13.43 2.70
N SER A 47 -0.85 13.10 2.26
CA SER A 47 -0.59 12.41 0.99
C SER A 47 0.33 11.20 1.18
N LEU A 48 -0.08 10.07 0.63
CA LEU A 48 0.68 8.83 0.62
C LEU A 48 1.03 8.45 -0.82
N LYS A 49 2.31 8.20 -1.07
CA LYS A 49 2.78 7.54 -2.30
C LYS A 49 3.47 6.23 -1.96
N VAL A 50 3.04 5.15 -2.59
CA VAL A 50 3.66 3.82 -2.46
C VAL A 50 4.12 3.36 -3.84
N VAL A 51 5.41 3.10 -3.99
CA VAL A 51 5.99 2.53 -5.22
C VAL A 51 6.39 1.09 -4.92
N ILE A 52 5.81 0.14 -5.65
CA ILE A 52 6.00 -1.29 -5.43
C ILE A 52 6.89 -1.84 -6.55
N TRP A 53 8.04 -2.38 -6.17
CA TRP A 53 8.95 -3.12 -7.03
C TRP A 53 8.82 -4.61 -6.73
N ASN A 54 8.02 -5.28 -7.54
CA ASN A 54 7.73 -6.71 -7.42
C ASN A 54 8.75 -7.53 -8.19
N PHE A 55 9.80 -7.94 -7.48
CA PHE A 55 10.76 -8.93 -7.94
C PHE A 55 10.27 -10.35 -7.62
N LYS A 56 10.67 -11.33 -8.45
CA LYS A 56 10.41 -12.74 -8.14
C LYS A 56 11.18 -13.14 -6.89
N ARG A 57 10.50 -13.82 -5.97
CA ARG A 57 11.11 -14.41 -4.79
C ARG A 57 12.03 -15.56 -5.20
N THR A 58 13.31 -15.49 -4.82
CA THR A 58 14.30 -16.54 -5.09
C THR A 58 14.66 -17.36 -3.84
N GLN A 59 14.23 -16.92 -2.66
CA GLN A 59 14.56 -17.54 -1.37
C GLN A 59 13.32 -17.58 -0.45
N ALA A 60 13.33 -18.51 0.50
CA ALA A 60 12.28 -18.58 1.52
C ALA A 60 12.26 -17.31 2.39
N CYS A 61 11.09 -17.03 2.97
CA CYS A 61 10.94 -15.93 3.92
C CYS A 61 11.78 -16.22 5.18
N PRO A 62 12.64 -15.29 5.64
CA PRO A 62 13.29 -15.43 6.95
C PRO A 62 12.25 -15.46 8.07
N ALA A 63 12.55 -16.19 9.16
CA ALA A 63 11.65 -16.30 10.31
C ALA A 63 11.35 -14.93 10.96
N ASP A 64 12.31 -14.01 10.95
CA ASP A 64 12.19 -12.66 11.52
C ASP A 64 11.74 -11.62 10.47
N CYS A 65 11.00 -12.03 9.44
CA CYS A 65 10.48 -11.09 8.45
C CYS A 65 9.25 -10.36 8.99
N LEU A 66 9.27 -9.03 8.99
CA LEU A 66 8.11 -8.20 9.34
C LEU A 66 6.86 -8.46 8.48
N CYS A 67 7.01 -9.13 7.34
CA CYS A 67 5.91 -9.53 6.48
C CYS A 67 4.97 -10.56 7.13
N ASP A 68 5.45 -11.32 8.11
CA ASP A 68 4.67 -12.33 8.86
C ASP A 68 4.22 -11.81 10.25
N GLU A 69 4.75 -10.68 10.72
CA GLU A 69 4.53 -10.18 12.09
C GLU A 69 3.12 -9.63 12.37
N SER A 70 2.29 -9.41 11.35
CA SER A 70 0.96 -8.83 11.56
C SER A 70 -0.13 -9.56 10.78
N PRO A 71 -0.47 -10.83 11.09
CA PRO A 71 -1.45 -11.60 10.33
C PRO A 71 -2.83 -10.91 10.22
N ASN A 72 -3.16 -10.03 11.18
CA ASN A 72 -4.42 -9.32 11.25
C ASN A 72 -4.41 -7.92 10.62
N TRP A 73 -3.33 -7.51 9.95
CA TRP A 73 -3.21 -6.16 9.38
C TRP A 73 -4.40 -5.76 8.47
N LYS A 74 -4.99 -6.75 7.78
CA LYS A 74 -6.14 -6.57 6.89
C LYS A 74 -7.40 -6.07 7.61
N SER A 75 -7.58 -6.39 8.89
CA SER A 75 -8.75 -6.02 9.70
C SER A 75 -8.46 -4.88 10.69
N GLN A 76 -7.24 -4.34 10.72
CA GLN A 76 -6.88 -3.26 11.63
C GLN A 76 -7.65 -1.96 11.30
N THR A 77 -8.10 -1.27 12.34
CA THR A 77 -8.63 0.09 12.21
C THR A 77 -7.50 1.08 12.48
N ILE A 78 -7.04 1.75 11.44
CA ILE A 78 -5.93 2.70 11.52
C ILE A 78 -6.50 4.12 11.42
N PRO A 79 -6.19 5.02 12.37
CA PRO A 79 -6.71 6.38 12.35
C PRO A 79 -5.99 7.25 11.32
N MET A 80 -6.30 7.07 10.03
CA MET A 80 -5.77 7.88 8.91
C MET A 80 -6.58 9.19 8.75
N THR A 81 -6.66 9.99 9.81
CA THR A 81 -7.63 11.09 9.95
C THR A 81 -7.37 12.30 9.07
N SER A 82 -6.20 12.38 8.43
CA SER A 82 -5.82 13.49 7.55
C SER A 82 -5.54 13.07 6.11
N LEU A 83 -5.55 11.77 5.81
CA LEU A 83 -5.12 11.25 4.52
C LEU A 83 -6.19 11.51 3.45
N GLU A 84 -5.87 12.36 2.48
CA GLU A 84 -6.79 12.76 1.42
C GLU A 84 -6.35 12.26 0.04
N GLU A 85 -5.05 12.04 -0.17
CA GLU A 85 -4.49 11.68 -1.47
C GLU A 85 -3.60 10.44 -1.40
N ILE A 86 -3.86 9.48 -2.29
CA ILE A 86 -3.07 8.25 -2.35
C ILE A 86 -2.65 7.97 -3.80
N GLU A 87 -1.37 7.65 -3.97
CA GLU A 87 -0.79 7.12 -5.20
C GLU A 87 -0.16 5.74 -4.94
N ILE A 88 -0.47 4.76 -5.78
CA ILE A 88 0.16 3.44 -5.77
C ILE A 88 0.72 3.16 -7.16
N ASP A 89 2.04 3.01 -7.25
CA ASP A 89 2.74 2.66 -8.48
C ASP A 89 3.22 1.20 -8.43
N GLY A 90 3.10 0.46 -9.53
CA GLY A 90 3.58 -0.92 -9.64
C GLY A 90 2.58 -1.98 -9.15
N PHE A 91 1.29 -1.65 -9.10
CA PHE A 91 0.23 -2.56 -8.64
C PHE A 91 0.07 -3.77 -9.57
N GLU A 92 0.28 -4.97 -9.05
CA GLU A 92 0.15 -6.25 -9.78
C GLU A 92 -1.19 -6.95 -9.52
N GLY A 93 -2.04 -6.43 -8.64
CA GLY A 93 -3.37 -6.99 -8.37
C GLY A 93 -3.31 -8.29 -7.57
N THR A 94 -2.25 -8.51 -6.80
CA THR A 94 -2.16 -9.67 -5.92
C THR A 94 -3.20 -9.56 -4.78
N GLY A 95 -3.56 -10.69 -4.17
CA GLY A 95 -4.56 -10.68 -3.10
C GLY A 95 -4.21 -9.74 -1.93
N HIS A 96 -2.93 -9.66 -1.56
CA HIS A 96 -2.50 -8.77 -0.48
C HIS A 96 -2.48 -7.29 -0.89
N GLU A 97 -2.19 -6.97 -2.16
CA GLU A 97 -2.31 -5.61 -2.67
C GLU A 97 -3.77 -5.15 -2.71
N VAL A 98 -4.68 -6.03 -3.12
CA VAL A 98 -6.14 -5.76 -3.07
C VAL A 98 -6.63 -5.59 -1.63
N ASP A 99 -6.15 -6.40 -0.69
CA ASP A 99 -6.49 -6.24 0.73
C ASP A 99 -5.95 -4.92 1.30
N PHE A 100 -4.81 -4.43 0.80
CA PHE A 100 -4.29 -3.12 1.15
C PHE A 100 -5.18 -1.99 0.62
N LEU A 101 -5.73 -2.10 -0.60
CA LEU A 101 -6.75 -1.15 -1.08
C LEU A 101 -7.97 -1.13 -0.15
N LYS A 102 -8.50 -2.29 0.22
CA LYS A 102 -9.67 -2.38 1.13
C LYS A 102 -9.39 -1.71 2.47
N LEU A 103 -8.20 -1.91 3.03
CA LEU A 103 -7.76 -1.24 4.26
C LEU A 103 -7.77 0.28 4.10
N LEU A 104 -7.18 0.81 3.02
CA LEU A 104 -7.12 2.25 2.75
C LEU A 104 -8.52 2.87 2.64
N PHE A 105 -9.41 2.27 1.85
CA PHE A 105 -10.79 2.78 1.72
C PHE A 105 -11.58 2.70 3.03
N ARG A 106 -11.34 1.67 3.86
CA ARG A 106 -11.98 1.57 5.17
C ARG A 106 -11.48 2.63 6.15
N CYS A 107 -10.17 2.89 6.17
CA CYS A 107 -9.52 3.67 7.23
C CYS A 107 -9.33 5.15 6.88
N ALA A 108 -9.11 5.50 5.61
CA ALA A 108 -8.92 6.87 5.16
C ALA A 108 -10.27 7.51 4.78
N THR A 109 -11.09 7.79 5.79
CA THR A 109 -12.47 8.31 5.60
C THR A 109 -12.53 9.69 4.92
N ARG A 110 -11.41 10.41 4.87
CA ARG A 110 -11.28 11.70 4.19
C ARG A 110 -10.61 11.62 2.82
N MET A 111 -10.30 10.41 2.34
CA MET A 111 -9.70 10.21 1.02
C MET A 111 -10.57 10.86 -0.06
N LYS A 112 -9.97 11.74 -0.85
CA LYS A 112 -10.61 12.43 -1.98
C LYS A 112 -10.15 11.87 -3.32
N ARG A 113 -8.90 11.40 -3.37
CA ARG A 113 -8.27 10.94 -4.61
C ARG A 113 -7.41 9.70 -4.38
N MET A 114 -7.62 8.72 -5.25
CA MET A 114 -6.82 7.50 -5.36
C MET A 114 -6.31 7.35 -6.79
N THR A 115 -4.99 7.22 -6.96
CA THR A 115 -4.38 6.93 -8.25
C THR A 115 -3.62 5.63 -8.19
N VAL A 116 -3.91 4.70 -9.09
CA VAL A 116 -3.20 3.43 -9.21
C VAL A 116 -2.57 3.32 -10.59
N ARG A 117 -1.24 3.16 -10.62
CA ARG A 117 -0.50 2.79 -11.82
C ARG A 117 -0.24 1.29 -11.80
N ILE A 118 -0.95 0.57 -12.65
CA ILE A 118 -0.85 -0.89 -12.73
C ILE A 118 0.46 -1.31 -13.41
N SER A 119 1.03 -2.42 -12.94
CA SER A 119 2.16 -3.08 -13.55
C SER A 119 1.82 -3.55 -14.97
N HIS A 120 2.85 -3.68 -15.81
CA HIS A 120 2.72 -4.25 -17.14
C HIS A 120 2.25 -5.73 -17.14
N LYS A 121 2.34 -6.40 -15.98
CA LYS A 121 1.93 -7.79 -15.77
C LYS A 121 0.45 -7.96 -15.42
N LEU A 122 -0.26 -6.87 -15.10
CA LEU A 122 -1.68 -6.90 -14.74
C LEU A 122 -2.55 -6.57 -15.96
N PHE A 123 -3.46 -7.49 -16.30
CA PHE A 123 -4.36 -7.39 -17.43
C PHE A 123 -5.83 -7.23 -17.00
N PRO A 124 -6.71 -6.64 -17.84
CA PRO A 124 -8.12 -6.47 -17.52
C PRO A 124 -8.89 -7.77 -17.23
N SER A 125 -8.43 -8.89 -17.78
CA SER A 125 -9.01 -10.22 -17.51
C SER A 125 -8.75 -10.72 -16.10
N ASP A 126 -7.70 -10.22 -15.45
CA ASP A 126 -7.20 -10.74 -14.20
C ASP A 126 -8.15 -10.41 -13.05
N ARG A 127 -8.26 -11.35 -12.13
CA ARG A 127 -9.12 -11.24 -10.95
C ARG A 127 -8.79 -10.00 -10.13
N GLY A 128 -7.51 -9.73 -9.89
CA GLY A 128 -7.05 -8.57 -9.13
C GLY A 128 -7.45 -7.24 -9.75
N TYR A 129 -7.41 -7.13 -11.08
CA TYR A 129 -7.84 -5.93 -11.79
C TYR A 129 -9.35 -5.70 -11.61
N LYS A 130 -10.15 -6.75 -11.78
CA LYS A 130 -11.61 -6.68 -11.61
C LYS A 130 -11.98 -6.33 -10.17
N GLU A 131 -11.34 -6.96 -9.18
CA GLU A 131 -11.57 -6.65 -7.77
C GLU A 131 -11.21 -5.20 -7.42
N MET A 132 -10.10 -4.68 -7.95
CA MET A 132 -9.75 -3.26 -7.79
C MET A 132 -10.86 -2.34 -8.33
N LEU A 133 -11.37 -2.60 -9.53
CA LEU A 133 -12.45 -1.81 -10.11
C LEU A 133 -13.73 -1.88 -9.27
N SER A 134 -14.12 -3.07 -8.81
CA SER A 134 -15.29 -3.22 -7.93
C SER A 134 -15.14 -2.46 -6.60
N ILE A 135 -13.92 -2.39 -6.04
CA ILE A 135 -13.65 -1.55 -4.87
C ILE A 135 -13.85 -0.08 -5.21
N PHE A 136 -13.37 0.39 -6.35
CA PHE A 136 -13.52 1.80 -6.75
C PHE A 136 -14.99 2.16 -7.00
N GLU A 137 -15.74 1.28 -7.66
CA GLU A 137 -17.18 1.44 -7.88
C GLU A 137 -17.95 1.51 -6.56
N ALA A 138 -17.63 0.64 -5.60
CA ALA A 138 -18.23 0.65 -4.26
C ALA A 138 -17.88 1.91 -3.44
N ASN A 139 -16.85 2.67 -3.83
CA ASN A 139 -16.36 3.86 -3.13
C ASN A 139 -16.43 5.11 -4.04
N ALA A 140 -17.57 5.31 -4.70
CA ALA A 140 -17.79 6.35 -5.70
C ALA A 140 -17.61 7.81 -5.19
N SER A 141 -17.54 8.03 -3.87
CA SER A 141 -17.22 9.34 -3.29
C SER A 141 -15.76 9.75 -3.52
N VAL A 142 -14.87 8.80 -3.81
CA VAL A 142 -13.45 9.02 -4.05
C VAL A 142 -13.18 9.04 -5.55
N LYS A 143 -12.46 10.06 -6.02
CA LYS A 143 -12.00 10.10 -7.42
C LYS A 143 -10.88 9.09 -7.62
N CYS A 144 -11.18 8.01 -8.32
CA CYS A 144 -10.24 6.92 -8.59
C CYS A 144 -9.73 6.99 -10.04
N TYR A 145 -8.41 6.91 -10.21
CA TYR A 145 -7.76 6.93 -11.52
C TYR A 145 -6.87 5.71 -11.70
N VAL A 146 -6.98 5.05 -12.85
CA VAL A 146 -6.14 3.90 -13.21
C VAL A 146 -5.32 4.27 -14.44
N TYR A 147 -4.01 4.11 -14.33
CA TYR A 147 -3.07 4.31 -15.45
C TYR A 147 -2.23 3.07 -15.67
N ARG A 148 -1.76 2.88 -16.90
CA ARG A 148 -0.74 1.87 -17.18
C ARG A 148 0.64 2.39 -16.72
N GLY A 149 1.39 1.57 -16.01
CA GLY A 149 2.75 1.89 -15.59
C GLY A 149 3.69 2.03 -16.80
N SER A 150 4.71 2.88 -16.66
CA SER A 150 5.67 3.22 -17.74
C SER A 150 6.73 2.14 -18.02
N GLY A 151 6.55 0.91 -17.52
CA GLY A 151 7.43 -0.23 -17.82
C GLY A 151 8.75 -0.30 -17.04
N TRP A 152 8.98 0.62 -16.10
CA TRP A 152 10.19 0.65 -15.27
C TRP A 152 10.11 -0.22 -13.99
N TYR A 153 8.99 -0.96 -13.82
CA TYR A 153 8.68 -1.81 -12.67
C TYR A 153 7.87 -3.03 -13.13
#